data_AF-A0A351T233-F1
#
_entry.id   AF-A0A351T233-F1
#
_cell.length_a   1.000
_cell.length_b   1.000
_cell.length_c   1.000
_cell.angle_alpha   90.00
_cell.angle_beta   90.00
_cell.angle_gamma   90.00
#
_symmetry.space_group_name_H-M   'P 1'
#
loop_
_entity.id
_entity.type
_entity.pdbx_description
1 polymer ?
#
loop_
_entity_poly.entity_id
_entity_poly.type
_entity_poly.pdbx_seq_one_letter_code
_entity_poly.pdbx_strand_id
1 'polypeptide(L)'
;MNGDLAGADMAAEPPEIGAAIAALPAPAAQPVRDTCNILITGIGGAGVTTVGALLATAAHIDGLAAATLDMTGLAQKGGAVLSHVRIGAADMPINGPQVPEGQADLLLAGDMVVSAGEKTLTHVDRRRTQTVLNTHLSPTAAFIENTRTKYDAAEMTRTIAGNTARLHALEATQIAERWLGDGVYANMILLGMAYQRGLLPMLTRDAIAQAIGLNGTAVAQNLRAFDYGRLAAEQPDILYRADNVHPFPLSLDGLIARRRKHLGDYQDTAYADRYSRLVARVRAAESRIRPGHTALAEAVARNYAKLLAYKDEFEVARLYTDGRFADSLARQFKGKPKIKLHISPPLVAGRDPDTGRPRKIAVGSWILPAFKLLARMKGLRQSPLNPFGWSADRRLEKALIAEYEDAIERILGKLTAENHETAVAIANLPDDIRGFGPVKQAAANATRRRAMQLLSQFTANRDLKEAM
;
A
#
# COMPACT_ATOMS: atom_id res chain seq x y z
N MET A 1 -3.32 -13.67 6.66
CA MET A 1 -2.95 -15.08 6.91
C MET A 1 -1.50 -15.18 6.53
N ASN A 2 -0.61 -15.52 7.47
CA ASN A 2 0.79 -15.84 7.18
C ASN A 2 0.84 -17.35 6.97
N GLY A 3 1.35 -17.78 5.83
CA GLY A 3 1.62 -19.18 5.54
C GLY A 3 2.91 -19.25 4.74
N ASP A 4 3.91 -19.92 5.30
CA ASP A 4 5.18 -20.22 4.63
C ASP A 4 4.93 -20.86 3.26
N LEU A 5 5.40 -20.18 2.22
CA LEU A 5 5.39 -20.68 0.85
C LEU A 5 6.70 -21.41 0.56
N ALA A 6 6.76 -22.69 0.92
CA ALA A 6 7.76 -23.61 0.39
C ALA A 6 7.15 -24.47 -0.73
N GLY A 7 7.53 -24.19 -1.98
CA GLY A 7 7.47 -25.18 -3.07
C GLY A 7 6.29 -25.09 -4.06
N ALA A 8 6.02 -23.91 -4.61
CA ALA A 8 5.39 -23.79 -5.93
C ALA A 8 6.50 -23.56 -6.97
N ASP A 9 6.50 -24.31 -8.07
CA ASP A 9 7.37 -24.01 -9.21
C ASP A 9 7.01 -22.62 -9.74
N MET A 10 7.88 -21.68 -9.42
CA MET A 10 7.81 -20.31 -9.90
C MET A 10 7.98 -20.32 -11.42
N ALA A 11 7.38 -19.35 -12.12
CA ALA A 11 7.71 -19.14 -13.53
C ALA A 11 9.23 -19.07 -13.65
N ALA A 12 9.81 -19.92 -14.52
CA ALA A 12 11.25 -19.96 -14.72
C ALA A 12 11.73 -18.54 -15.00
N GLU A 13 12.71 -18.09 -14.22
CA GLU A 13 13.28 -16.77 -14.40
C GLU A 13 13.76 -16.63 -15.84
N PRO A 14 13.35 -15.58 -16.58
CA PRO A 14 13.85 -15.32 -17.91
C PRO A 14 15.40 -15.33 -17.91
N PRO A 15 16.05 -16.02 -18.85
CA PRO A 15 17.51 -16.10 -18.93
C PRO A 15 18.19 -14.72 -18.95
N GLU A 16 17.50 -13.71 -19.48
CA GLU A 16 17.93 -12.31 -19.54
C GLU A 16 18.19 -11.72 -18.14
N ILE A 17 17.39 -12.08 -17.13
CA ILE A 17 17.56 -11.58 -15.76
C ILE A 17 18.82 -12.17 -15.14
N GLY A 18 19.04 -13.48 -15.31
CA GLY A 18 20.26 -14.16 -14.87
C GLY A 18 21.52 -13.57 -15.50
N ALA A 19 21.49 -13.34 -16.82
CA ALA A 19 22.59 -12.71 -17.54
C ALA A 19 22.85 -11.26 -17.08
N ALA A 20 21.79 -10.48 -16.88
CA ALA A 20 21.89 -9.10 -16.40
C ALA A 20 22.52 -9.03 -15.00
N ILE A 21 22.14 -9.94 -14.09
CA ILE A 21 22.73 -10.02 -12.74
C ILE A 21 24.21 -10.40 -12.79
N ALA A 22 24.59 -11.34 -13.65
CA ALA A 22 25.98 -11.75 -13.81
C ALA A 22 26.86 -10.61 -14.37
N ALA A 23 26.28 -9.70 -15.14
CA ALA A 23 26.97 -8.55 -15.73
C ALA A 23 27.04 -7.31 -14.82
N LEU A 24 26.46 -7.35 -13.60
CA LEU A 24 26.44 -6.18 -12.71
C LEU A 24 27.86 -5.81 -12.22
N PRO A 25 28.23 -4.53 -12.27
CA PRO A 25 29.51 -4.09 -11.74
C PRO A 25 29.55 -4.24 -10.21
N ALA A 26 30.74 -4.44 -9.65
CA ALA A 26 30.93 -4.32 -8.21
C ALA A 26 30.76 -2.85 -7.79
N PRO A 27 30.03 -2.57 -6.69
CA PRO A 27 29.89 -1.20 -6.20
C PRO A 27 31.24 -0.65 -5.71
N ALA A 28 31.40 0.67 -5.77
CA ALA A 28 32.57 1.32 -5.18
C ALA A 28 32.54 1.13 -3.65
N ALA A 29 33.60 0.54 -3.10
CA ALA A 29 33.72 0.37 -1.66
C ALA A 29 33.81 1.74 -0.97
N GLN A 30 32.90 2.00 -0.03
CA GLN A 30 33.02 3.18 0.83
C GLN A 30 33.92 2.86 2.03
N PRO A 31 35.02 3.60 2.25
CA PRO A 31 35.85 3.39 3.43
C PRO A 31 35.08 3.75 4.70
N VAL A 32 35.23 2.94 5.75
CA VAL A 32 34.67 3.25 7.06
C VAL A 32 35.54 4.34 7.69
N ARG A 33 35.06 5.60 7.71
CA ARG A 33 35.79 6.71 8.34
C ARG A 33 35.63 6.74 9.85
N ASP A 34 34.43 6.44 10.34
CA ASP A 34 34.07 6.36 11.75
C ASP A 34 33.12 5.16 11.98
N THR A 35 31.82 5.41 12.04
CA THR A 35 30.77 4.40 12.14
C THR A 35 29.69 4.71 11.12
N CYS A 36 29.30 3.72 10.33
CA CYS A 36 28.12 3.79 9.50
C CYS A 36 26.90 3.39 10.33
N ASN A 37 25.94 4.30 10.42
CA ASN A 37 24.71 4.11 11.15
C ASN A 37 23.58 3.77 10.16
N ILE A 38 23.06 2.55 10.26
CA ILE A 38 22.00 2.03 9.40
C ILE A 38 20.75 1.86 10.26
N LEU A 39 19.65 2.45 9.82
CA LEU A 39 18.34 2.26 10.40
C LEU A 39 17.47 1.44 9.45
N ILE A 40 16.91 0.34 9.93
CA ILE A 40 16.01 -0.51 9.16
C ILE A 40 14.64 -0.39 9.77
N THR A 41 13.64 -0.08 8.96
CA THR A 41 12.26 0.08 9.43
C THR A 41 11.35 -0.88 8.71
N GLY A 42 10.35 -1.39 9.42
CA GLY A 42 9.31 -2.19 8.81
C GLY A 42 8.28 -2.65 9.82
N ILE A 43 7.47 -3.59 9.40
CA ILE A 43 6.42 -4.18 10.23
C ILE A 43 6.95 -5.47 10.86
N GLY A 44 6.52 -5.76 12.09
CA GLY A 44 6.83 -7.04 12.75
C GLY A 44 6.47 -8.24 11.87
N GLY A 45 7.45 -9.12 11.65
CA GLY A 45 7.33 -10.30 10.79
C GLY A 45 7.75 -10.10 9.33
N ALA A 46 8.18 -8.90 8.93
CA ALA A 46 8.67 -8.61 7.56
C ALA A 46 10.19 -8.82 7.38
N GLY A 47 10.90 -9.40 8.36
CA GLY A 47 12.35 -9.65 8.27
C GLY A 47 13.26 -8.46 8.59
N VAL A 48 12.75 -7.42 9.27
CA VAL A 48 13.53 -6.22 9.66
C VAL A 48 14.74 -6.59 10.54
N THR A 49 14.48 -7.32 11.63
CA THR A 49 15.52 -7.78 12.57
C THR A 49 16.47 -8.80 11.93
N THR A 50 15.94 -9.62 11.01
CA THR A 50 16.74 -10.57 10.23
C THR A 50 17.78 -9.87 9.36
N VAL A 51 17.41 -8.80 8.65
CA VAL A 51 18.37 -8.00 7.87
C VAL A 51 19.39 -7.34 8.78
N GLY A 52 18.98 -6.84 9.96
CA GLY A 52 19.91 -6.27 10.94
C GLY A 52 20.96 -7.27 11.42
N ALA A 53 20.53 -8.47 11.80
CA ALA A 53 21.43 -9.55 12.22
C ALA A 53 22.36 -10.03 11.10
N LEU A 54 21.86 -10.06 9.85
CA LEU A 54 22.64 -10.43 8.68
C LEU A 54 23.74 -9.41 8.41
N LEU A 55 23.42 -8.11 8.45
CA LEU A 55 24.42 -7.05 8.32
C LEU A 55 25.52 -7.13 9.38
N ALA A 56 25.15 -7.39 10.64
CA ALA A 56 26.13 -7.56 11.72
C ALA A 56 27.02 -8.80 11.52
N THR A 57 26.44 -9.90 11.02
CA THR A 57 27.19 -11.13 10.72
C THR A 57 28.12 -10.92 9.53
N ALA A 58 27.66 -10.27 8.47
CA ALA A 58 28.47 -9.93 7.31
C ALA A 58 29.64 -9.00 7.71
N ALA A 59 29.37 -7.99 8.54
CA ALA A 59 30.39 -7.11 9.09
C ALA A 59 31.46 -7.90 9.87
N HIS A 60 31.03 -8.84 10.72
CA HIS A 60 31.96 -9.69 11.45
C HIS A 60 32.83 -10.56 10.51
N ILE A 61 32.25 -11.13 9.45
CA ILE A 61 32.97 -11.92 8.45
C ILE A 61 34.03 -11.07 7.73
N ASP A 62 33.71 -9.82 7.41
CA ASP A 62 34.66 -8.86 6.82
C ASP A 62 35.62 -8.23 7.85
N GLY A 63 35.61 -8.69 9.11
CA GLY A 63 36.51 -8.21 10.17
C GLY A 63 36.14 -6.83 10.73
N LEU A 64 34.94 -6.33 10.48
CA LEU A 64 34.43 -5.06 10.99
C LEU A 64 33.76 -5.22 12.36
N ALA A 65 33.71 -4.13 13.12
CA ALA A 65 32.93 -4.06 14.36
C ALA A 65 31.45 -3.83 14.01
N ALA A 66 30.54 -4.51 14.71
CA ALA A 66 29.11 -4.31 14.54
C ALA A 66 28.35 -4.34 15.87
N ALA A 67 27.31 -3.51 15.98
CA ALA A 67 26.36 -3.52 17.10
C ALA A 67 24.94 -3.36 16.57
N THR A 68 23.99 -4.06 17.19
CA THR A 68 22.58 -4.01 16.80
C THR A 68 21.66 -3.79 17.99
N LEU A 69 20.54 -3.10 17.76
CA LEU A 69 19.45 -2.94 18.71
C LEU A 69 18.12 -2.98 17.96
N ASP A 70 17.28 -3.96 18.32
CA ASP A 70 15.94 -4.09 17.76
C ASP A 70 14.90 -3.49 18.72
N MET A 71 14.12 -2.54 18.21
CA MET A 71 13.00 -1.92 18.91
C MET A 71 11.69 -2.36 18.25
N THR A 72 10.92 -3.18 18.93
CA THR A 72 9.59 -3.61 18.49
C THR A 72 8.51 -2.83 19.22
N GLY A 73 7.51 -2.33 18.49
CA GLY A 73 6.30 -1.74 19.08
C GLY A 73 5.51 -2.74 19.92
N LEU A 74 4.62 -2.23 20.79
CA LEU A 74 3.81 -3.04 21.73
C LEU A 74 2.91 -4.09 21.05
N ALA A 75 2.60 -3.93 19.76
CA ALA A 75 1.78 -4.87 19.00
C ALA A 75 2.62 -6.05 18.47
N GLN A 76 2.34 -7.26 18.96
CA GLN A 76 3.04 -8.51 18.58
C GLN A 76 2.92 -8.89 17.08
N LYS A 77 1.92 -8.37 16.35
CA LYS A 77 1.79 -8.50 14.88
C LYS A 77 1.31 -7.19 14.28
N GLY A 78 1.95 -6.71 13.22
CA GLY A 78 1.56 -5.46 12.56
C GLY A 78 2.09 -4.19 13.22
N GLY A 79 2.87 -4.30 14.30
CA GLY A 79 3.53 -3.19 14.98
C GLY A 79 4.77 -2.68 14.25
N ALA A 80 5.08 -1.40 14.45
CA ALA A 80 6.29 -0.78 13.94
C ALA A 80 7.54 -1.43 14.56
N VAL A 81 8.53 -1.73 13.73
CA VAL A 81 9.83 -2.28 14.13
C VAL A 81 10.93 -1.41 13.55
N LEU A 82 11.86 -1.00 14.41
CA LEU A 82 13.09 -0.32 14.05
C LEU A 82 14.26 -1.21 14.45
N SER A 83 15.16 -1.53 13.52
CA SER A 83 16.43 -2.19 13.80
C SER A 83 17.54 -1.18 13.57
N HIS A 84 18.27 -0.87 14.64
CA HIS A 84 19.45 -0.04 14.63
C HIS A 84 20.66 -0.94 14.39
N VAL A 85 21.45 -0.62 13.38
CA VAL A 85 22.68 -1.34 13.04
C VAL A 85 23.80 -0.33 12.91
N ARG A 86 24.89 -0.56 13.61
CA ARG A 86 26.08 0.29 13.56
C ARG A 86 27.26 -0.56 13.14
N ILE A 87 28.00 -0.11 12.14
CA ILE A 87 29.18 -0.80 11.60
C ILE A 87 30.37 0.14 11.65
N GLY A 88 31.44 -0.26 12.32
CA GLY A 88 32.67 0.51 12.48
C GLY A 88 33.90 -0.28 11.99
N ALA A 89 35.04 0.39 11.89
CA ALA A 89 36.31 -0.27 11.65
C ALA A 89 36.65 -1.25 12.79
N ALA A 90 37.48 -2.26 12.51
CA ALA A 90 37.82 -3.34 13.44
C ALA A 90 38.35 -2.85 14.80
N ASP A 91 39.09 -1.75 14.79
CA ASP A 91 39.77 -1.14 15.93
C ASP A 91 38.97 0.00 16.58
N MET A 92 37.76 0.30 16.08
CA MET A 92 36.93 1.38 16.58
C MET A 92 35.76 0.86 17.43
N PRO A 93 35.74 1.08 18.76
CA PRO A 93 34.64 0.65 19.60
C PRO A 93 33.34 1.41 19.29
N ILE A 94 32.24 0.68 19.13
CA ILE A 94 30.92 1.27 18.90
C ILE A 94 30.33 1.69 20.25
N ASN A 95 30.18 3.00 20.47
CA ASN A 95 29.58 3.57 21.68
C ASN A 95 28.05 3.43 21.66
N GLY A 96 27.55 2.27 22.08
CA GLY A 96 26.13 1.95 22.20
C GLY A 96 25.47 1.49 20.89
N PRO A 97 24.50 0.57 20.93
CA PRO A 97 23.94 -0.03 19.71
C PRO A 97 22.87 0.83 19.02
N GLN A 98 22.33 1.84 19.69
CA GLN A 98 21.31 2.73 19.11
C GLN A 98 21.94 3.76 18.16
N VAL A 99 21.35 3.94 16.98
CA VAL A 99 21.70 5.04 16.07
C VAL A 99 21.35 6.38 16.75
N PRO A 100 22.30 7.33 16.89
CA PRO A 100 21.99 8.62 17.49
C PRO A 100 20.99 9.44 16.66
N GLU A 101 20.33 10.41 17.30
CA GLU A 101 19.41 11.34 16.62
C GLU A 101 20.12 12.12 15.49
N GLY A 102 19.46 12.25 14.35
CA GLY A 102 20.01 12.90 13.15
C GLY A 102 21.28 12.27 12.55
N GLN A 103 21.68 11.07 12.98
CA GLN A 103 22.96 10.46 12.60
C GLN A 103 22.85 9.20 11.72
N ALA A 104 21.67 8.85 11.21
CA ALA A 104 21.55 7.76 10.24
C ALA A 104 22.24 8.12 8.91
N ASP A 105 23.16 7.27 8.46
CA ASP A 105 23.74 7.31 7.12
C ASP A 105 22.81 6.67 6.10
N LEU A 106 22.18 5.56 6.47
CA LEU A 106 21.30 4.79 5.62
C LEU A 106 19.99 4.48 6.33
N LEU A 107 18.87 4.79 5.68
CA LEU A 107 17.55 4.30 6.06
C LEU A 107 17.11 3.22 5.05
N LEU A 108 17.06 1.96 5.50
CA LEU A 108 16.39 0.87 4.80
C LEU A 108 14.90 0.86 5.17
N ALA A 109 14.13 1.58 4.36
CA ALA A 109 12.71 1.86 4.55
C ALA A 109 11.82 0.73 4.00
N GLY A 110 11.70 -0.37 4.75
CA GLY A 110 10.87 -1.54 4.43
C GLY A 110 9.36 -1.32 4.48
N ASP A 111 8.91 -0.33 5.25
CA ASP A 111 7.50 0.09 5.33
C ASP A 111 7.38 1.62 5.37
N MET A 112 6.51 2.18 4.52
CA MET A 112 6.35 3.63 4.38
C MET A 112 5.82 4.30 5.65
N VAL A 113 4.91 3.64 6.37
CA VAL A 113 4.24 4.22 7.55
C VAL A 113 5.22 4.33 8.70
N VAL A 114 5.99 3.26 8.94
CA VAL A 114 7.04 3.26 9.96
C VAL A 114 8.15 4.24 9.58
N SER A 115 8.54 4.28 8.31
CA SER A 115 9.62 5.16 7.82
C SER A 115 9.28 6.65 7.94
N ALA A 116 8.02 7.02 7.69
CA ALA A 116 7.53 8.39 7.82
C ALA A 116 7.13 8.75 9.27
N GLY A 117 7.20 7.80 10.19
CA GLY A 117 6.83 7.99 11.59
C GLY A 117 7.88 8.79 12.36
N GLU A 118 7.42 9.54 13.37
CA GLU A 118 8.26 10.40 14.22
C GLU A 118 9.49 9.68 14.77
N LYS A 119 9.31 8.47 15.31
CA LYS A 119 10.42 7.64 15.85
C LYS A 119 11.52 7.31 14.85
N THR A 120 11.20 7.29 13.56
CA THR A 120 12.21 7.10 12.51
C THR A 120 12.83 8.44 12.15
N LEU A 121 11.99 9.47 11.97
CA LEU A 121 12.44 10.78 11.51
C LEU A 121 13.35 11.51 12.51
N THR A 122 13.30 11.19 13.81
CA THR A 122 14.26 11.70 14.79
C THR A 122 15.70 11.25 14.53
N HIS A 123 15.92 10.15 13.81
CA HIS A 123 17.25 9.60 13.54
C HIS A 123 17.82 9.99 12.18
N VAL A 124 17.02 10.55 11.27
CA VAL A 124 17.44 10.88 9.89
C VAL A 124 17.73 12.37 9.73
N ASP A 125 18.61 12.70 8.80
CA ASP A 125 19.01 14.07 8.49
C ASP A 125 19.00 14.34 6.98
N ARG A 126 18.49 15.53 6.62
CA ARG A 126 18.27 16.00 5.25
C ARG A 126 19.55 16.16 4.43
N ARG A 127 20.72 16.25 5.07
CA ARG A 127 22.02 16.49 4.43
C ARG A 127 22.89 15.25 4.41
N ARG A 128 22.61 14.27 5.28
CA ARG A 128 23.42 13.06 5.45
C ARG A 128 22.73 11.81 4.94
N THR A 129 21.50 11.56 5.37
CA THR A 129 20.87 10.25 5.22
C THR A 129 20.61 9.92 3.75
N GLN A 130 20.94 8.69 3.35
CA GLN A 130 20.51 8.09 2.10
C GLN A 130 19.37 7.12 2.42
N THR A 131 18.31 7.09 1.64
CA THR A 131 17.15 6.21 1.90
C THR A 131 16.90 5.27 0.75
N VAL A 132 16.70 3.98 1.07
CA VAL A 132 16.19 2.97 0.14
C VAL A 132 14.80 2.56 0.58
N LEU A 133 13.77 2.96 -0.19
CA LEU A 133 12.36 2.92 0.18
C LEU A 133 11.59 1.88 -0.62
N ASN A 134 10.93 0.97 0.10
CA ASN A 134 9.83 0.19 -0.45
C ASN A 134 8.57 1.06 -0.54
N THR A 135 8.07 1.31 -1.75
CA THR A 135 6.87 2.12 -1.98
C THR A 135 5.57 1.36 -1.76
N HIS A 136 5.64 0.11 -1.32
CA HIS A 136 4.46 -0.67 -0.99
C HIS A 136 3.78 -0.17 0.29
N LEU A 137 2.50 0.19 0.18
CA LEU A 137 1.69 0.62 1.33
C LEU A 137 0.95 -0.58 1.92
N SER A 138 1.48 -1.13 3.01
CA SER A 138 0.85 -2.22 3.76
C SER A 138 -0.19 -1.69 4.77
N PRO A 139 -1.35 -2.34 4.94
CA PRO A 139 -2.25 -2.04 6.05
C PRO A 139 -1.63 -2.52 7.38
N THR A 140 -1.14 -1.59 8.20
CA THR A 140 -0.53 -1.89 9.51
C THR A 140 -1.55 -1.87 10.65
N ALA A 141 -1.18 -2.31 11.86
CA ALA A 141 -2.05 -2.20 13.04
C ALA A 141 -2.45 -0.74 13.33
N ALA A 142 -1.59 0.22 12.97
CA ALA A 142 -1.87 1.65 13.06
C ALA A 142 -3.03 2.12 12.15
N PHE A 143 -3.39 1.36 11.10
CA PHE A 143 -4.59 1.61 10.30
C PHE A 143 -5.88 1.24 11.04
N ILE A 144 -5.80 0.29 11.97
CA ILE A 144 -6.94 -0.19 12.76
C ILE A 144 -7.17 0.75 13.95
N GLU A 145 -6.10 1.16 14.63
CA GLU A 145 -6.18 1.99 15.84
C GLU A 145 -6.53 3.45 15.53
N ASN A 146 -6.06 4.01 14.40
CA ASN A 146 -6.26 5.42 14.08
C ASN A 146 -6.92 5.63 12.72
N THR A 147 -8.23 5.32 12.67
CA THR A 147 -9.06 5.33 11.45
C THR A 147 -9.19 6.68 10.75
N ARG A 148 -8.82 7.79 11.41
CA ARG A 148 -8.83 9.15 10.86
C ARG A 148 -7.54 9.54 10.13
N THR A 149 -6.43 8.83 10.35
CA THR A 149 -5.16 9.14 9.70
C THR A 149 -5.21 8.68 8.25
N LYS A 150 -5.18 9.63 7.31
CA LYS A 150 -5.07 9.31 5.89
C LYS A 150 -3.62 8.95 5.59
N TYR A 151 -3.36 7.66 5.41
CA TYR A 151 -2.08 7.18 4.95
C TYR A 151 -2.03 7.27 3.42
N ASP A 152 -1.55 8.39 2.90
CA ASP A 152 -1.28 8.57 1.48
C ASP A 152 0.17 8.21 1.18
N ALA A 153 0.39 7.18 0.36
CA ALA A 153 1.72 6.78 -0.08
C ALA A 153 2.49 7.95 -0.72
N ALA A 154 1.81 8.85 -1.44
CA ALA A 154 2.45 10.02 -2.03
C ALA A 154 2.93 11.02 -0.96
N GLU A 155 2.12 11.23 0.07
CA GLU A 155 2.47 12.10 1.20
C GLU A 155 3.63 11.51 2.01
N MET A 156 3.57 10.22 2.36
CA MET A 156 4.67 9.54 3.05
C MET A 156 5.97 9.59 2.27
N THR A 157 5.91 9.35 0.95
CA THR A 157 7.08 9.47 0.09
C THR A 157 7.64 10.88 0.13
N ARG A 158 6.78 11.92 0.08
CA ARG A 158 7.21 13.33 0.22
C ARG A 158 7.81 13.62 1.59
N THR A 159 7.25 13.09 2.67
CA THR A 159 7.79 13.25 4.02
C THR A 159 9.19 12.62 4.13
N ILE A 160 9.36 11.40 3.62
CA ILE A 160 10.65 10.69 3.64
C ILE A 160 11.66 11.39 2.73
N ALA A 161 11.29 11.70 1.48
CA ALA A 161 12.11 12.45 0.54
C ALA A 161 12.51 13.81 1.11
N GLY A 162 11.59 14.43 1.86
CA GLY A 162 11.83 15.67 2.55
C GLY A 162 12.97 15.55 3.54
N ASN A 163 13.02 14.48 4.35
CA ASN A 163 13.94 14.34 5.49
C ASN A 163 15.26 13.60 5.18
N THR A 164 15.54 13.30 3.92
CA THR A 164 16.73 12.53 3.50
C THR A 164 17.50 13.30 2.43
N ALA A 165 18.81 13.10 2.35
CA ALA A 165 19.65 13.72 1.33
C ALA A 165 19.41 13.13 -0.06
N ARG A 166 19.11 11.83 -0.13
CA ARG A 166 18.76 11.15 -1.39
C ARG A 166 17.80 10.00 -1.14
N LEU A 167 16.83 9.87 -2.04
CA LEU A 167 15.85 8.80 -2.01
C LEU A 167 16.03 7.87 -3.22
N HIS A 168 16.19 6.59 -2.95
CA HIS A 168 16.10 5.48 -3.89
C HIS A 168 14.81 4.73 -3.59
N ALA A 169 13.84 4.74 -4.50
CA ALA A 169 12.52 4.15 -4.25
C ALA A 169 12.24 3.03 -5.25
N LEU A 170 11.64 1.93 -4.78
CA LEU A 170 11.17 0.82 -5.59
C LEU A 170 9.97 0.13 -4.96
N GLU A 171 9.18 -0.57 -5.76
CA GLU A 171 8.14 -1.50 -5.27
C GLU A 171 8.80 -2.86 -5.01
N ALA A 172 9.47 -3.00 -3.86
CA ALA A 172 10.23 -4.21 -3.53
C ALA A 172 9.31 -5.39 -3.21
N THR A 173 8.15 -5.15 -2.59
CA THR A 173 7.17 -6.19 -2.27
C THR A 173 6.65 -6.86 -3.53
N GLN A 174 6.39 -6.11 -4.59
CA GLN A 174 5.93 -6.61 -5.87
C GLN A 174 6.99 -7.45 -6.57
N ILE A 175 8.26 -7.04 -6.52
CA ILE A 175 9.36 -7.88 -7.03
C ILE A 175 9.40 -9.20 -6.25
N ALA A 176 9.34 -9.13 -4.93
CA ALA A 176 9.38 -10.29 -4.04
C ALA A 176 8.21 -11.26 -4.31
N GLU A 177 6.97 -10.77 -4.32
CA GLU A 177 5.78 -11.58 -4.59
C GLU A 177 5.80 -12.21 -5.99
N ARG A 178 6.29 -11.46 -6.99
CA ARG A 178 6.31 -11.93 -8.38
C ARG A 178 7.35 -13.02 -8.61
N TRP A 179 8.58 -12.78 -8.14
CA TRP A 179 9.74 -13.59 -8.51
C TRP A 179 10.17 -14.59 -7.44
N LEU A 180 9.69 -14.42 -6.20
CA LEU A 180 10.02 -15.27 -5.06
C LEU A 180 8.77 -15.83 -4.35
N GLY A 181 7.58 -15.40 -4.78
CA GLY A 181 6.29 -15.90 -4.31
C GLY A 181 5.79 -15.27 -3.01
N ASP A 182 6.61 -14.49 -2.29
CA ASP A 182 6.28 -13.94 -0.98
C ASP A 182 6.89 -12.54 -0.78
N GLY A 183 6.13 -11.62 -0.19
CA GLY A 183 6.58 -10.26 0.15
C GLY A 183 7.64 -10.21 1.27
N VAL A 184 7.86 -11.29 2.03
CA VAL A 184 8.87 -11.35 3.11
C VAL A 184 10.29 -11.06 2.61
N TYR A 185 10.57 -11.32 1.33
CA TYR A 185 11.88 -11.07 0.72
C TYR A 185 12.12 -9.59 0.36
N ALA A 186 11.13 -8.70 0.53
CA ALA A 186 11.24 -7.29 0.15
C ALA A 186 12.42 -6.58 0.84
N ASN A 187 12.64 -6.82 2.13
CA ASN A 187 13.74 -6.19 2.86
C ASN A 187 15.12 -6.68 2.38
N MET A 188 15.21 -7.90 1.87
CA MET A 188 16.43 -8.42 1.25
C MET A 188 16.71 -7.77 -0.11
N ILE A 189 15.66 -7.45 -0.88
CA ILE A 189 15.74 -6.68 -2.12
C ILE A 189 16.22 -5.25 -1.82
N LEU A 190 15.69 -4.60 -0.76
CA LEU A 190 16.18 -3.28 -0.35
C LEU A 190 17.67 -3.31 0.02
N LEU A 191 18.11 -4.36 0.75
CA LEU A 191 19.51 -4.57 1.08
C LEU A 191 20.38 -4.69 -0.18
N GLY A 192 19.94 -5.48 -1.17
CA GLY A 192 20.62 -5.62 -2.46
C GLY A 192 20.77 -4.31 -3.22
N MET A 193 19.73 -3.49 -3.23
CA MET A 193 19.80 -2.15 -3.83
C MET A 193 20.79 -1.25 -3.08
N ALA A 194 20.75 -1.25 -1.74
CA ALA A 194 21.66 -0.46 -0.93
C ALA A 194 23.13 -0.86 -1.15
N TYR A 195 23.41 -2.16 -1.23
CA TYR A 195 24.72 -2.69 -1.59
C TYR A 195 25.17 -2.18 -2.96
N GLN A 196 24.35 -2.35 -4.00
CA GLN A 196 24.71 -1.96 -5.36
C GLN A 196 24.89 -0.44 -5.53
N ARG A 197 24.14 0.37 -4.76
CA ARG A 197 24.34 1.82 -4.68
C ARG A 197 25.58 2.24 -3.88
N GLY A 198 26.33 1.29 -3.33
CA GLY A 198 27.51 1.53 -2.51
C GLY A 198 27.17 2.20 -1.18
N LEU A 199 25.97 2.00 -0.63
CA LEU A 199 25.51 2.65 0.62
C LEU A 199 25.93 1.87 1.88
N LEU A 200 26.54 0.69 1.70
CA LEU A 200 27.03 -0.14 2.80
C LEU A 200 28.55 0.02 2.95
N PRO A 201 29.06 0.12 4.19
CA PRO A 201 30.47 0.42 4.46
C PRO A 201 31.35 -0.83 4.33
N MET A 202 32.32 -0.83 3.41
CA MET A 202 33.33 -1.90 3.23
C MET A 202 32.83 -3.36 3.17
N LEU A 203 31.52 -3.60 3.16
CA LEU A 203 30.92 -4.94 3.14
C LEU A 203 31.09 -5.56 1.76
N THR A 204 31.56 -6.80 1.73
CA THR A 204 31.71 -7.57 0.50
C THR A 204 30.42 -8.33 0.16
N ARG A 205 30.18 -8.55 -1.13
CA ARG A 205 29.10 -9.45 -1.58
C ARG A 205 29.23 -10.82 -0.94
N ASP A 206 30.46 -11.32 -0.82
CA ASP A 206 30.73 -12.67 -0.32
C ASP A 206 30.41 -12.79 1.17
N ALA A 207 30.72 -11.78 1.98
CA ALA A 207 30.32 -11.77 3.39
C ALA A 207 28.80 -11.70 3.58
N ILE A 208 28.10 -10.89 2.77
CA ILE A 208 26.63 -10.85 2.78
C ILE A 208 26.06 -12.22 2.37
N ALA A 209 26.61 -12.85 1.33
CA ALA A 209 26.18 -14.17 0.87
C ALA A 209 26.44 -15.26 1.93
N GLN A 210 27.59 -15.23 2.60
CA GLN A 210 27.91 -16.13 3.71
C GLN A 210 26.98 -15.91 4.90
N ALA A 211 26.69 -14.66 5.26
CA ALA A 211 25.74 -14.34 6.33
C ALA A 211 24.31 -14.85 6.01
N ILE A 212 23.86 -14.74 4.75
CA ILE A 212 22.62 -15.36 4.27
C ILE A 212 22.68 -16.89 4.42
N GLY A 213 23.80 -17.52 4.05
CA GLY A 213 24.02 -18.95 4.21
C GLY A 213 23.95 -19.41 5.67
N LEU A 214 24.61 -18.69 6.58
CA LEU A 214 24.63 -18.98 8.02
C LEU A 214 23.27 -18.79 8.68
N ASN A 215 22.42 -17.88 8.18
CA ASN A 215 21.05 -17.75 8.65
C ASN A 215 20.20 -19.02 8.38
N GLY A 216 20.57 -19.82 7.38
CA GLY A 216 20.00 -21.16 7.13
C GLY A 216 18.56 -21.19 6.61
N THR A 217 17.86 -20.06 6.54
CA THR A 217 16.45 -20.00 6.13
C THR A 217 16.31 -19.51 4.69
N ALA A 218 15.68 -20.32 3.84
CA ALA A 218 15.40 -19.99 2.43
C ALA A 218 16.61 -19.36 1.70
N VAL A 219 17.80 -19.94 1.91
CA VAL A 219 19.10 -19.36 1.51
C VAL A 219 19.12 -18.99 0.02
N ALA A 220 18.67 -19.90 -0.85
CA ALA A 220 18.62 -19.66 -2.30
C ALA A 220 17.71 -18.48 -2.67
N GLN A 221 16.53 -18.40 -2.06
CA GLN A 221 15.57 -17.32 -2.29
C GLN A 221 16.11 -15.97 -1.77
N ASN A 222 16.76 -15.96 -0.61
CA ASN A 222 17.36 -14.74 -0.05
C ASN A 222 18.55 -14.24 -0.87
N LEU A 223 19.43 -15.13 -1.33
CA LEU A 223 20.50 -14.77 -2.27
C LEU A 223 19.92 -14.19 -3.56
N ARG A 224 18.85 -14.79 -4.08
CA ARG A 224 18.18 -14.28 -5.29
C ARG A 224 17.50 -12.94 -5.06
N ALA A 225 16.84 -12.76 -3.91
CA ALA A 225 16.24 -11.49 -3.50
C ALA A 225 17.28 -10.36 -3.44
N PHE A 226 18.45 -10.66 -2.86
CA PHE A 226 19.57 -9.74 -2.81
C PHE A 226 20.04 -9.37 -4.23
N ASP A 227 20.21 -10.35 -5.12
CA ASP A 227 20.59 -10.10 -6.52
C ASP A 227 19.53 -9.29 -7.30
N TYR A 228 18.23 -9.50 -7.07
CA TYR A 228 17.17 -8.66 -7.65
C TYR A 228 17.25 -7.22 -7.17
N GLY A 229 17.56 -7.00 -5.89
CA GLY A 229 17.83 -5.67 -5.35
C GLY A 229 18.97 -4.98 -6.08
N ARG A 230 20.07 -5.70 -6.30
CA ARG A 230 21.21 -5.20 -7.06
C ARG A 230 20.84 -4.86 -8.50
N LEU A 231 20.12 -5.74 -9.18
CA LEU A 231 19.66 -5.50 -10.55
C LEU A 231 18.73 -4.28 -10.62
N ALA A 232 17.80 -4.12 -9.67
CA ALA A 232 16.90 -2.98 -9.62
C ALA A 232 17.62 -1.64 -9.43
N ALA A 233 18.82 -1.62 -8.86
CA ALA A 233 19.62 -0.41 -8.74
C ALA A 233 20.15 0.07 -10.11
N GLU A 234 20.57 -0.84 -10.99
CA GLU A 234 21.10 -0.48 -12.31
C GLU A 234 20.02 -0.44 -13.39
N GLN A 235 19.08 -1.38 -13.33
CA GLN A 235 18.03 -1.59 -14.33
C GLN A 235 16.68 -1.77 -13.63
N PRO A 236 16.07 -0.69 -13.09
CA PRO A 236 14.83 -0.80 -12.32
C PRO A 236 13.70 -1.48 -13.10
N ASP A 237 13.56 -1.19 -14.40
CA ASP A 237 12.42 -1.66 -15.20
C ASP A 237 12.45 -3.15 -15.57
N ILE A 238 13.63 -3.79 -15.56
CA ILE A 238 13.77 -5.17 -16.06
C ILE A 238 12.97 -6.17 -15.23
N LEU A 239 12.80 -5.90 -13.93
CA LEU A 239 12.04 -6.73 -13.00
C LEU A 239 10.53 -6.42 -13.03
N TYR A 240 10.12 -5.38 -13.77
CA TYR A 240 8.78 -4.80 -13.75
C TYR A 240 7.99 -4.93 -15.08
N ARG A 241 8.60 -5.39 -16.20
CA ARG A 241 7.90 -5.65 -17.49
C ARG A 241 7.17 -7.02 -17.48
N ALA A 242 6.01 -7.29 -18.08
CA ALA A 242 4.98 -6.49 -18.75
C ALA A 242 3.68 -6.44 -17.89
N ASP A 243 2.85 -5.46 -18.19
CA ASP A 243 1.43 -5.27 -17.83
C ASP A 243 1.02 -4.55 -16.54
N ASN A 244 1.78 -4.47 -15.45
CA ASN A 244 1.31 -3.71 -14.28
C ASN A 244 2.43 -3.25 -13.33
N VAL A 245 3.12 -2.16 -13.65
CA VAL A 245 3.85 -1.39 -12.62
C VAL A 245 3.80 0.10 -12.98
N HIS A 246 3.20 0.90 -12.09
CA HIS A 246 3.48 2.32 -12.02
C HIS A 246 4.08 2.58 -10.64
N PRO A 247 5.41 2.80 -10.54
CA PRO A 247 5.96 3.55 -9.42
C PRO A 247 5.67 5.04 -9.66
N PHE A 248 5.55 5.84 -8.59
CA PHE A 248 5.07 7.23 -8.50
C PHE A 248 3.57 7.40 -8.31
N PRO A 249 3.13 8.42 -7.53
CA PRO A 249 1.71 8.80 -7.51
C PRO A 249 1.27 8.94 -8.95
N LEU A 250 0.27 8.15 -9.33
CA LEU A 250 -0.36 8.29 -10.64
C LEU A 250 -0.63 9.77 -10.82
N SER A 251 -0.07 10.36 -11.89
CA SER A 251 -0.53 11.67 -12.36
C SER A 251 -2.06 11.65 -12.40
N LEU A 252 -2.72 12.80 -12.23
CA LEU A 252 -4.18 12.85 -12.23
C LEU A 252 -4.77 12.06 -13.43
N ASP A 253 -4.16 12.15 -14.62
CA ASP A 253 -4.56 11.39 -15.79
C ASP A 253 -4.36 9.87 -15.64
N GLY A 254 -3.25 9.42 -15.07
CA GLY A 254 -3.03 8.02 -14.75
C GLY A 254 -4.04 7.48 -13.73
N LEU A 255 -4.39 8.29 -12.73
CA LEU A 255 -5.39 7.96 -11.73
C LEU A 255 -6.76 7.80 -12.39
N ILE A 256 -7.17 8.77 -13.21
CA ILE A 256 -8.43 8.74 -13.95
C ILE A 256 -8.49 7.51 -14.88
N ALA A 257 -7.44 7.26 -15.66
CA ALA A 257 -7.37 6.14 -16.60
C ALA A 257 -7.54 4.79 -15.87
N ARG A 258 -6.82 4.60 -14.76
CA ARG A 258 -6.92 3.39 -13.94
C ARG A 258 -8.31 3.19 -13.36
N ARG A 259 -8.92 4.25 -12.83
CA ARG A 259 -10.28 4.19 -12.24
C ARG A 259 -11.35 3.97 -13.31
N ARG A 260 -11.23 4.63 -14.47
CA ARG A 260 -12.12 4.40 -15.62
C ARG A 260 -12.07 2.95 -16.07
N LYS A 261 -10.87 2.38 -16.25
CA LYS A 261 -10.71 0.96 -16.58
C LYS A 261 -11.37 0.06 -15.54
N HIS A 262 -11.08 0.28 -14.26
CA HIS A 262 -11.68 -0.50 -13.17
C HIS A 262 -13.21 -0.45 -13.16
N LEU A 263 -13.80 0.73 -13.38
CA LEU A 263 -15.25 0.90 -13.42
C LEU A 263 -15.89 0.25 -14.66
N GLY A 264 -15.18 0.24 -15.80
CA GLY A 264 -15.58 -0.50 -16.99
C GLY A 264 -15.61 -2.01 -16.75
N ASP A 265 -14.56 -2.53 -16.11
CA ASP A 265 -14.47 -3.94 -15.72
C ASP A 265 -15.58 -4.29 -14.70
N TYR A 266 -15.80 -3.41 -13.72
CA TYR A 266 -16.79 -3.55 -12.64
C TYR A 266 -18.24 -3.58 -13.16
N GLN A 267 -18.62 -2.66 -14.04
CA GLN A 267 -19.99 -2.50 -14.53
C GLN A 267 -20.00 -2.50 -16.07
N ASP A 268 -19.74 -1.36 -16.71
CA ASP A 268 -19.72 -1.19 -18.16
C ASP A 268 -19.10 0.18 -18.53
N THR A 269 -18.95 0.42 -19.84
CA THR A 269 -18.40 1.67 -20.39
C THR A 269 -19.22 2.90 -19.98
N ALA A 270 -20.56 2.80 -19.96
CA ALA A 270 -21.41 3.93 -19.61
C ALA A 270 -21.21 4.37 -18.14
N TYR A 271 -20.97 3.40 -17.24
CA TYR A 271 -20.64 3.65 -15.85
C TYR A 271 -19.25 4.29 -15.68
N ALA A 272 -18.27 3.84 -16.46
CA ALA A 272 -16.94 4.45 -16.52
C ALA A 272 -16.96 5.88 -17.08
N ASP A 273 -17.86 6.16 -18.04
CA ASP A 273 -18.05 7.48 -18.63
C ASP A 273 -18.83 8.42 -17.69
N ARG A 274 -19.76 7.90 -16.88
CA ARG A 274 -20.37 8.67 -15.76
C ARG A 274 -19.30 9.20 -14.82
N TYR A 275 -18.36 8.34 -14.41
CA TYR A 275 -17.20 8.73 -13.61
C TYR A 275 -16.36 9.81 -14.30
N SER A 276 -15.97 9.55 -15.55
CA SER A 276 -15.06 10.43 -16.29
C SER A 276 -15.66 11.83 -16.51
N ARG A 277 -16.97 11.92 -16.74
CA ARG A 277 -17.69 13.21 -16.90
C ARG A 277 -17.62 14.07 -15.65
N LEU A 278 -17.90 13.51 -14.46
CA LEU A 278 -17.85 14.29 -13.22
C LEU A 278 -16.43 14.78 -12.92
N VAL A 279 -15.43 13.90 -13.04
CA VAL A 279 -14.03 14.27 -12.78
C VAL A 279 -13.54 15.33 -13.77
N ALA A 280 -13.90 15.22 -15.06
CA ALA A 280 -13.52 16.21 -16.06
C ALA A 280 -14.11 17.60 -15.75
N ARG A 281 -15.38 17.66 -15.31
CA ARG A 281 -16.02 18.91 -14.89
C ARG A 281 -15.35 19.54 -13.68
N VAL A 282 -14.99 18.73 -12.69
CA VAL A 282 -14.26 19.18 -11.49
C VAL A 282 -12.88 19.70 -11.86
N ARG A 283 -12.13 18.97 -12.69
CA ARG A 283 -10.81 19.40 -13.18
C ARG A 283 -10.88 20.74 -13.91
N ALA A 284 -11.88 20.92 -14.77
CA ALA A 284 -12.07 22.17 -15.50
C ALA A 284 -12.43 23.34 -14.57
N ALA A 285 -13.28 23.12 -13.56
CA ALA A 285 -13.64 24.15 -12.59
C ALA A 285 -12.45 24.54 -11.69
N GLU A 286 -11.71 23.54 -11.18
CA GLU A 286 -10.51 23.76 -10.37
C GLU A 286 -9.42 24.52 -11.15
N SER A 287 -9.19 24.14 -12.40
CA SER A 287 -8.17 24.81 -13.24
C SER A 287 -8.49 26.29 -13.51
N ARG A 288 -9.76 26.69 -13.49
CA ARG A 288 -10.16 28.10 -13.68
C ARG A 288 -9.85 28.97 -12.46
N ILE A 289 -9.97 28.41 -11.26
CA ILE A 289 -9.76 29.15 -10.01
C ILE A 289 -8.33 29.06 -9.48
N ARG A 290 -7.63 27.94 -9.76
CA ARG A 290 -6.25 27.67 -9.34
C ARG A 290 -5.52 26.86 -10.42
N PRO A 291 -4.99 27.52 -11.47
CA PRO A 291 -4.21 26.83 -12.50
C PRO A 291 -3.04 26.02 -11.91
N GLY A 292 -2.87 24.78 -12.36
CA GLY A 292 -1.81 23.88 -11.88
C GLY A 292 -2.11 23.10 -10.59
N HIS A 293 -3.20 23.41 -9.88
CA HIS A 293 -3.64 22.63 -8.73
C HIS A 293 -4.59 21.50 -9.15
N THR A 294 -4.44 20.32 -8.54
CA THR A 294 -5.21 19.10 -8.85
C THR A 294 -5.88 18.46 -7.63
N ALA A 295 -5.79 19.06 -6.45
CA ALA A 295 -6.18 18.42 -5.19
C ALA A 295 -7.67 18.04 -5.15
N LEU A 296 -8.56 18.91 -5.68
CA LEU A 296 -10.00 18.64 -5.72
C LEU A 296 -10.31 17.57 -6.76
N ALA A 297 -9.73 17.68 -7.96
CA ALA A 297 -9.90 16.67 -9.01
C ALA A 297 -9.38 15.29 -8.59
N GLU A 298 -8.25 15.23 -7.88
CA GLU A 298 -7.72 13.99 -7.32
C GLU A 298 -8.62 13.42 -6.23
N ALA A 299 -9.12 14.25 -5.31
CA ALA A 299 -10.03 13.82 -4.26
C ALA A 299 -11.31 13.21 -4.85
N VAL A 300 -11.91 13.86 -5.86
CA VAL A 300 -13.08 13.35 -6.58
C VAL A 300 -12.73 12.09 -7.37
N ALA A 301 -11.61 12.07 -8.07
CA ALA A 301 -11.17 10.91 -8.84
C ALA A 301 -11.02 9.64 -7.97
N ARG A 302 -10.56 9.78 -6.72
CA ARG A 302 -10.43 8.67 -5.75
C ARG A 302 -11.77 8.29 -5.14
N ASN A 303 -12.47 9.25 -4.54
CA ASN A 303 -13.64 8.99 -3.71
C ASN A 303 -14.88 8.63 -4.52
N TYR A 304 -15.06 9.26 -5.69
CA TYR A 304 -16.20 8.93 -6.54
C TYR A 304 -16.10 7.52 -7.11
N ALA A 305 -14.91 7.13 -7.58
CA ALA A 305 -14.68 5.76 -8.05
C ALA A 305 -14.91 4.71 -6.94
N LYS A 306 -14.52 5.03 -5.70
CA LYS A 306 -14.76 4.18 -4.53
C LYS A 306 -16.26 4.01 -4.24
N LEU A 307 -17.04 5.09 -4.29
CA LEU A 307 -18.49 5.03 -4.12
C LEU A 307 -19.19 4.27 -5.24
N LEU A 308 -18.75 4.48 -6.49
CA LEU A 308 -19.30 3.80 -7.66
C LEU A 308 -19.01 2.29 -7.66
N ALA A 309 -17.85 1.87 -7.13
CA ALA A 309 -17.39 0.47 -7.07
C ALA A 309 -17.58 -0.15 -5.67
N TYR A 310 -18.80 -0.07 -5.12
CA TYR A 310 -19.10 -0.71 -3.83
C TYR A 310 -19.09 -2.24 -3.97
N LYS A 311 -18.63 -2.93 -2.91
CA LYS A 311 -18.57 -4.40 -2.86
C LYS A 311 -19.98 -4.97 -2.67
N ASP A 312 -20.57 -5.37 -3.78
CA ASP A 312 -21.89 -6.00 -3.82
C ASP A 312 -21.83 -7.49 -4.13
N GLU A 313 -22.99 -8.14 -4.13
CA GLU A 313 -23.11 -9.58 -4.33
C GLU A 313 -22.53 -10.00 -5.69
N PHE A 314 -22.73 -9.17 -6.73
CA PHE A 314 -22.19 -9.39 -8.07
C PHE A 314 -20.65 -9.27 -8.09
N GLU A 315 -20.09 -8.26 -7.43
CA GLU A 315 -18.64 -8.06 -7.36
C GLU A 315 -17.95 -9.11 -6.50
N VAL A 316 -18.55 -9.48 -5.35
CA VAL A 316 -18.06 -10.59 -4.52
C VAL A 316 -18.04 -11.88 -5.34
N ALA A 317 -19.13 -12.18 -6.06
CA ALA A 317 -19.19 -13.34 -6.93
C ALA A 317 -18.10 -13.32 -8.02
N ARG A 318 -17.85 -12.16 -8.63
CA ARG A 318 -16.77 -11.98 -9.61
C ARG A 318 -15.39 -12.24 -8.99
N LEU A 319 -15.10 -11.70 -7.81
CA LEU A 319 -13.82 -11.90 -7.12
C LEU A 319 -13.52 -13.37 -6.78
N TYR A 320 -14.56 -14.19 -6.56
CA TYR A 320 -14.40 -15.64 -6.35
C TYR A 320 -14.31 -16.44 -7.65
N THR A 321 -14.66 -15.86 -8.80
CA THR A 321 -14.82 -16.60 -10.06
C THR A 321 -14.02 -16.05 -11.24
N ASP A 322 -13.23 -15.00 -11.04
CA ASP A 322 -12.36 -14.39 -12.05
C ASP A 322 -11.02 -15.11 -12.26
N GLY A 323 -10.85 -16.30 -11.68
CA GLY A 323 -9.64 -17.12 -11.77
C GLY A 323 -8.66 -16.88 -10.62
N ARG A 324 -8.50 -15.64 -10.15
CA ARG A 324 -7.46 -15.29 -9.15
C ARG A 324 -7.62 -16.03 -7.84
N PHE A 325 -8.86 -16.25 -7.39
CA PHE A 325 -9.14 -17.05 -6.20
C PHE A 325 -8.77 -18.53 -6.40
N ALA A 326 -9.07 -19.10 -7.56
CA ALA A 326 -8.69 -20.47 -7.88
C ALA A 326 -7.16 -20.63 -7.98
N ASP A 327 -6.48 -19.67 -8.61
CA ASP A 327 -5.01 -19.63 -8.69
C ASP A 327 -4.38 -19.46 -7.30
N SER A 328 -4.99 -18.66 -6.42
CA SER A 328 -4.57 -18.53 -5.03
C SER A 328 -4.74 -19.84 -4.25
N LEU A 329 -5.84 -20.57 -4.47
CA LEU A 329 -6.08 -21.86 -3.83
C LEU A 329 -5.12 -22.94 -4.34
N ALA A 330 -4.89 -22.99 -5.65
CA ALA A 330 -3.96 -23.94 -6.27
C ALA A 330 -2.52 -23.71 -5.81
N ARG A 331 -2.13 -22.45 -5.56
CA ARG A 331 -0.83 -22.10 -4.99
C ARG A 331 -0.68 -22.49 -3.52
N GLN A 332 -1.75 -22.40 -2.73
CA GLN A 332 -1.69 -22.61 -1.27
C GLN A 332 -1.93 -24.06 -0.83
N PHE A 333 -2.67 -24.85 -1.61
CA PHE A 333 -3.09 -26.19 -1.21
C PHE A 333 -2.73 -27.23 -2.27
N LYS A 334 -1.97 -28.27 -1.88
CA LYS A 334 -1.76 -29.45 -2.73
C LYS A 334 -3.04 -30.29 -2.78
N GLY A 335 -3.53 -30.60 -3.98
CA GLY A 335 -4.76 -31.38 -4.19
C GLY A 335 -6.01 -30.51 -4.40
N LYS A 336 -7.21 -31.10 -4.27
CA LYS A 336 -8.50 -30.39 -4.41
C LYS A 336 -9.04 -29.98 -3.02
N PRO A 337 -8.80 -28.74 -2.54
CA PRO A 337 -9.25 -28.33 -1.21
C PRO A 337 -10.79 -28.30 -1.12
N LYS A 338 -11.33 -28.75 0.02
CA LYS A 338 -12.76 -28.59 0.35
C LYS A 338 -13.00 -27.16 0.82
N ILE A 339 -13.65 -26.35 0.00
CA ILE A 339 -13.89 -24.94 0.29
C ILE A 339 -15.22 -24.80 1.06
N LYS A 340 -15.17 -24.09 2.19
CA LYS A 340 -16.36 -23.58 2.88
C LYS A 340 -16.27 -22.07 2.93
N LEU A 341 -17.27 -21.39 2.35
CA LEU A 341 -17.40 -19.95 2.37
C LEU A 341 -18.42 -19.54 3.42
N HIS A 342 -18.05 -18.59 4.28
CA HIS A 342 -18.98 -17.99 5.23
C HIS A 342 -19.62 -16.76 4.61
N ILE A 343 -20.91 -16.82 4.37
CA ILE A 343 -21.69 -15.72 3.78
C ILE A 343 -22.88 -15.37 4.67
N SER A 344 -23.41 -14.15 4.53
CA SER A 344 -24.62 -13.68 5.20
C SER A 344 -25.64 -13.24 4.16
N PRO A 345 -26.35 -14.17 3.50
CA PRO A 345 -27.29 -13.81 2.45
C PRO A 345 -28.47 -13.04 3.05
N PRO A 346 -28.80 -11.84 2.56
CA PRO A 346 -29.86 -11.00 3.12
C PRO A 346 -31.24 -11.68 3.17
N LEU A 347 -31.47 -12.62 2.26
CA LEU A 347 -32.73 -13.38 2.10
C LEU A 347 -32.86 -14.58 3.04
N VAL A 348 -31.75 -15.14 3.51
CA VAL A 348 -31.71 -16.48 4.13
C VAL A 348 -31.19 -16.41 5.56
N ALA A 349 -30.20 -15.56 5.81
CA ALA A 349 -29.65 -15.37 7.14
C ALA A 349 -30.54 -14.41 7.94
N GLY A 350 -31.33 -14.96 8.87
CA GLY A 350 -31.97 -14.18 9.92
C GLY A 350 -30.95 -13.44 10.80
N ARG A 351 -31.44 -12.67 11.77
CA ARG A 351 -30.57 -12.01 12.76
C ARG A 351 -30.19 -12.97 13.87
N ASP A 352 -28.95 -12.85 14.32
CA ASP A 352 -28.44 -13.50 15.51
C ASP A 352 -29.15 -12.89 16.75
N PRO A 353 -29.77 -13.71 17.63
CA PRO A 353 -30.59 -13.23 18.73
C PRO A 353 -29.77 -12.53 19.83
N ASP A 354 -28.49 -12.86 20.00
CA ASP A 354 -27.64 -12.33 21.06
C ASP A 354 -26.98 -11.01 20.65
N THR A 355 -26.61 -10.89 19.38
CA THR A 355 -25.87 -9.73 18.85
C THR A 355 -26.72 -8.80 17.98
N GLY A 356 -27.90 -9.24 17.55
CA GLY A 356 -28.76 -8.53 16.60
C GLY A 356 -28.18 -8.43 15.18
N ARG A 357 -27.03 -9.07 14.90
CA ARG A 357 -26.28 -8.96 13.64
C ARG A 357 -26.75 -10.02 12.62
N PRO A 358 -26.54 -9.80 11.30
CA PRO A 358 -26.84 -10.82 10.30
C PRO A 358 -26.07 -12.12 10.55
N ARG A 359 -26.77 -13.26 10.61
CA ARG A 359 -26.16 -14.57 10.86
C ARG A 359 -25.23 -14.95 9.69
N LYS A 360 -24.11 -15.62 9.98
CA LYS A 360 -23.24 -16.20 8.96
C LYS A 360 -23.59 -17.67 8.76
N ILE A 361 -23.78 -18.10 7.52
CA ILE A 361 -23.95 -19.51 7.15
C ILE A 361 -22.70 -19.98 6.41
N ALA A 362 -22.31 -21.24 6.64
CA ALA A 362 -21.23 -21.88 5.90
C ALA A 362 -21.81 -22.58 4.67
N VAL A 363 -21.33 -22.23 3.49
CA VAL A 363 -21.74 -22.82 2.22
C VAL A 363 -20.54 -23.49 1.56
N GLY A 364 -20.73 -24.72 1.04
CA GLY A 364 -19.66 -25.48 0.39
C GLY A 364 -19.35 -24.99 -1.04
N SER A 365 -18.37 -25.64 -1.69
CA SER A 365 -17.89 -25.31 -3.03
C SER A 365 -18.96 -25.26 -4.14
N TRP A 366 -20.15 -25.84 -3.92
CA TRP A 366 -21.26 -25.82 -4.88
C TRP A 366 -21.74 -24.40 -5.22
N ILE A 367 -21.45 -23.41 -4.37
CA ILE A 367 -21.82 -22.01 -4.61
C ILE A 367 -20.97 -21.34 -5.71
N LEU A 368 -19.78 -21.85 -6.02
CA LEU A 368 -18.88 -21.23 -7.01
C LEU A 368 -19.50 -21.19 -8.43
N PRO A 369 -20.14 -22.26 -8.94
CA PRO A 369 -20.96 -22.18 -10.15
C PRO A 369 -22.07 -21.11 -10.09
N ALA A 370 -22.75 -20.97 -8.95
CA ALA A 370 -23.79 -19.95 -8.78
C ALA A 370 -23.21 -18.54 -8.79
N PHE A 371 -22.05 -18.32 -8.17
CA PHE A 371 -21.31 -17.06 -8.26
C PHE A 371 -20.87 -16.76 -9.70
N LYS A 372 -20.49 -17.75 -10.50
CA LYS A 372 -20.12 -17.53 -11.89
C LYS A 372 -21.30 -17.03 -12.72
N LEU A 373 -22.50 -17.57 -12.46
CA LEU A 373 -23.73 -17.06 -13.07
C LEU A 373 -24.05 -15.65 -12.57
N LEU A 374 -24.00 -15.44 -11.25
CA LEU A 374 -24.30 -14.15 -10.64
C LEU A 374 -23.36 -13.05 -11.15
N ALA A 375 -22.06 -13.31 -11.27
CA ALA A 375 -21.09 -12.35 -11.81
C ALA A 375 -21.42 -11.89 -13.24
N ARG A 376 -22.03 -12.76 -14.07
CA ARG A 376 -22.49 -12.41 -15.43
C ARG A 376 -23.77 -11.56 -15.42
N MET A 377 -24.54 -11.59 -14.34
CA MET A 377 -25.76 -10.82 -14.16
C MET A 377 -25.51 -9.39 -13.61
N LYS A 378 -24.27 -8.88 -13.69
CA LYS A 378 -23.91 -7.54 -13.21
C LYS A 378 -24.78 -6.40 -13.78
N GLY A 379 -25.38 -6.57 -14.96
CA GLY A 379 -26.35 -5.63 -15.53
C GLY A 379 -27.59 -5.39 -14.65
N LEU A 380 -27.95 -6.36 -13.79
CA LEU A 380 -29.06 -6.20 -12.85
C LEU A 380 -28.74 -5.27 -11.69
N ARG A 381 -27.47 -4.94 -11.41
CA ARG A 381 -27.03 -4.15 -10.25
C ARG A 381 -27.83 -2.85 -10.09
N GLN A 382 -28.00 -2.11 -11.18
CA GLN A 382 -28.72 -0.83 -11.20
C GLN A 382 -30.19 -0.98 -11.60
N SER A 383 -30.62 -2.16 -12.03
CA SER A 383 -32.00 -2.43 -12.45
C SER A 383 -32.95 -2.54 -11.24
N PRO A 384 -34.22 -2.16 -11.39
CA PRO A 384 -35.26 -2.48 -10.41
C PRO A 384 -35.43 -3.99 -10.18
N LEU A 385 -34.98 -4.83 -11.12
CA LEU A 385 -34.99 -6.29 -11.02
C LEU A 385 -33.87 -6.86 -10.15
N ASN A 386 -33.08 -6.02 -9.46
CA ASN A 386 -32.01 -6.48 -8.56
C ASN A 386 -32.59 -7.18 -7.32
N PRO A 387 -32.42 -8.50 -7.15
CA PRO A 387 -32.97 -9.24 -6.00
C PRO A 387 -32.28 -8.90 -4.68
N PHE A 388 -31.21 -8.09 -4.67
CA PHE A 388 -30.54 -7.60 -3.46
C PHE A 388 -30.79 -6.10 -3.20
N GLY A 389 -31.43 -5.42 -4.16
CA GLY A 389 -31.54 -3.96 -4.19
C GLY A 389 -32.38 -3.34 -3.05
N TRP A 390 -33.26 -4.14 -2.45
CA TRP A 390 -34.13 -3.72 -1.33
C TRP A 390 -33.43 -3.78 0.03
N SER A 391 -32.24 -4.38 0.13
CA SER A 391 -31.50 -4.42 1.38
C SER A 391 -31.09 -3.01 1.84
N ALA A 392 -31.05 -2.79 3.15
CA ALA A 392 -30.67 -1.50 3.74
C ALA A 392 -29.28 -1.05 3.27
N ASP A 393 -28.34 -1.99 3.15
CA ASP A 393 -27.00 -1.73 2.65
C ASP A 393 -27.01 -1.26 1.19
N ARG A 394 -27.76 -1.93 0.28
CA ARG A 394 -27.84 -1.50 -1.13
C ARG A 394 -28.53 -0.15 -1.31
N ARG A 395 -29.58 0.14 -0.52
CA ARG A 395 -30.22 1.46 -0.50
C ARG A 395 -29.26 2.54 -0.01
N LEU A 396 -28.46 2.25 1.02
CA LEU A 396 -27.45 3.17 1.54
C LEU A 396 -26.36 3.47 0.49
N GLU A 397 -25.79 2.45 -0.18
CA GLU A 397 -24.76 2.66 -1.21
C GLU A 397 -25.27 3.55 -2.36
N LYS A 398 -26.49 3.30 -2.85
CA LYS A 398 -27.11 4.11 -3.89
C LYS A 398 -27.36 5.55 -3.42
N ALA A 399 -27.82 5.73 -2.19
CA ALA A 399 -28.01 7.05 -1.60
C ALA A 399 -26.68 7.80 -1.48
N LEU A 400 -25.59 7.15 -1.04
CA LEU A 400 -24.28 7.78 -0.93
C LEU A 400 -23.72 8.26 -2.27
N ILE A 401 -23.97 7.53 -3.37
CA ILE A 401 -23.58 7.98 -4.71
C ILE A 401 -24.32 9.27 -5.08
N ALA A 402 -25.64 9.30 -4.91
CA ALA A 402 -26.46 10.46 -5.23
C ALA A 402 -26.12 11.67 -4.35
N GLU A 403 -25.99 11.46 -3.04
CA GLU A 403 -25.58 12.50 -2.08
C GLU A 403 -24.21 13.09 -2.42
N TYR A 404 -23.26 12.26 -2.87
CA TYR A 404 -21.94 12.73 -3.28
C TYR A 404 -22.01 13.54 -4.58
N GLU A 405 -22.75 13.07 -5.58
CA GLU A 405 -22.96 13.81 -6.83
C GLU A 405 -23.59 15.18 -6.56
N ASP A 406 -24.66 15.23 -5.75
CA ASP A 406 -25.30 16.49 -5.35
C ASP A 406 -24.35 17.43 -4.60
N ALA A 407 -23.49 16.89 -3.73
CA ALA A 407 -22.49 17.69 -3.02
C ALA A 407 -21.46 18.29 -4.00
N ILE A 408 -20.95 17.50 -4.95
CA ILE A 408 -20.02 17.99 -5.97
C ILE A 408 -20.68 19.01 -6.88
N GLU A 409 -21.94 18.82 -7.28
CA GLU A 409 -22.68 19.82 -8.07
C GLU A 409 -22.81 21.16 -7.35
N ARG A 410 -23.15 21.14 -6.05
CA ARG A 410 -23.19 22.35 -5.20
C ARG A 410 -21.84 23.04 -5.11
N ILE A 411 -20.76 22.27 -4.99
CA ILE A 411 -19.39 22.79 -5.00
C ILE A 411 -19.10 23.48 -6.33
N LEU A 412 -19.35 22.81 -7.47
CA LEU A 412 -19.05 23.35 -8.79
C LEU A 412 -19.78 24.66 -9.09
N GLY A 413 -20.99 24.84 -8.55
CA GLY A 413 -21.76 26.07 -8.71
C GLY A 413 -21.22 27.29 -7.95
N LYS A 414 -20.36 27.09 -6.94
CA LYS A 414 -19.87 28.18 -6.05
C LYS A 414 -18.37 28.10 -5.74
N LEU A 415 -17.60 27.34 -6.52
CA LEU A 415 -16.17 27.12 -6.28
C LEU A 415 -15.36 28.40 -6.51
N THR A 416 -14.53 28.79 -5.53
CA THR A 416 -13.59 29.91 -5.59
C THR A 416 -12.22 29.50 -5.03
N ALA A 417 -11.19 30.33 -5.22
CA ALA A 417 -9.85 30.03 -4.72
C ALA A 417 -9.80 29.94 -3.18
N GLU A 418 -10.68 30.66 -2.47
CA GLU A 418 -10.73 30.75 -1.01
C GLU A 418 -11.47 29.57 -0.37
N ASN A 419 -12.51 29.06 -1.02
CA ASN A 419 -13.28 27.91 -0.52
C ASN A 419 -12.79 26.55 -1.07
N HIS A 420 -11.70 26.58 -1.86
CA HIS A 420 -11.08 25.40 -2.47
C HIS A 420 -10.70 24.32 -1.45
N GLU A 421 -10.10 24.69 -0.32
CA GLU A 421 -9.72 23.73 0.72
C GLU A 421 -10.93 23.05 1.35
N THR A 422 -12.01 23.81 1.58
CA THR A 422 -13.29 23.26 2.08
C THR A 422 -13.92 22.32 1.04
N ALA A 423 -13.85 22.66 -0.26
CA ALA A 423 -14.30 21.78 -1.33
C ALA A 423 -13.53 20.46 -1.35
N VAL A 424 -12.19 20.51 -1.19
CA VAL A 424 -11.35 19.31 -1.08
C VAL A 424 -11.74 18.48 0.14
N ALA A 425 -12.00 19.11 1.28
CA ALA A 425 -12.46 18.42 2.49
C ALA A 425 -13.81 17.72 2.29
N ILE A 426 -14.78 18.36 1.62
CA ILE A 426 -16.08 17.76 1.30
C ILE A 426 -15.90 16.57 0.35
N ALA A 427 -15.11 16.72 -0.72
CA ALA A 427 -14.85 15.66 -1.69
C ALA A 427 -14.18 14.42 -1.07
N ASN A 428 -13.52 14.59 0.07
CA ASN A 428 -12.81 13.57 0.83
C ASN A 428 -13.67 12.82 1.89
N LEU A 429 -14.89 13.27 2.16
CA LEU A 429 -15.79 12.68 3.17
C LEU A 429 -16.09 11.19 2.99
N PRO A 430 -16.17 10.62 1.77
CA PRO A 430 -16.39 9.18 1.60
C PRO A 430 -15.27 8.30 2.18
N ASP A 431 -14.13 8.86 2.56
CA ASP A 431 -13.08 8.13 3.28
C ASP A 431 -13.45 7.77 4.72
N ASP A 432 -14.39 8.50 5.31
CA ASP A 432 -14.87 8.29 6.67
C ASP A 432 -15.91 7.16 6.75
N ILE A 433 -16.51 6.79 5.62
CA ILE A 433 -17.54 5.76 5.55
C ILE A 433 -16.88 4.40 5.38
N ARG A 434 -16.61 3.73 6.50
CA ARG A 434 -15.96 2.41 6.56
C ARG A 434 -16.80 1.39 7.32
N GLY A 435 -16.43 0.12 7.21
CA GLY A 435 -17.11 -1.01 7.87
C GLY A 435 -18.22 -1.64 7.02
N PHE A 436 -19.02 -2.51 7.67
CA PHE A 436 -20.11 -3.27 7.04
C PHE A 436 -21.38 -3.19 7.88
N GLY A 437 -22.55 -3.29 7.24
CA GLY A 437 -23.85 -3.30 7.90
C GLY A 437 -24.06 -2.11 8.86
N PRO A 438 -24.44 -2.34 10.13
CA PRO A 438 -24.73 -1.27 11.09
C PRO A 438 -23.57 -0.29 11.34
N VAL A 439 -22.32 -0.78 11.28
CA VAL A 439 -21.13 0.07 11.47
C VAL A 439 -21.02 1.08 10.33
N LYS A 440 -21.25 0.63 9.09
CA LYS A 440 -21.25 1.49 7.91
C LYS A 440 -22.40 2.50 7.95
N GLN A 441 -23.57 2.07 8.41
CA GLN A 441 -24.73 2.95 8.55
C GLN A 441 -24.50 4.06 9.58
N ALA A 442 -23.92 3.72 10.74
CA ALA A 442 -23.53 4.71 11.75
C ALA A 442 -22.47 5.69 11.23
N ALA A 443 -21.45 5.17 10.53
CA ALA A 443 -20.42 6.00 9.89
C ALA A 443 -21.03 6.95 8.85
N ALA A 444 -21.88 6.46 7.95
CA ALA A 444 -22.57 7.27 6.96
C ALA A 444 -23.40 8.39 7.59
N ASN A 445 -24.13 8.10 8.68
CA ASN A 445 -24.90 9.12 9.40
C ASN A 445 -24.00 10.18 10.06
N ALA A 446 -22.84 9.79 10.59
CA ALA A 446 -21.85 10.74 11.11
C ALA A 446 -21.25 11.60 9.98
N THR A 447 -20.91 11.00 8.85
CA THR A 447 -20.40 11.70 7.66
C THR A 447 -21.43 12.69 7.12
N ARG A 448 -22.72 12.36 7.08
CA ARG A 448 -23.78 13.30 6.68
C ARG A 448 -23.83 14.55 7.55
N ARG A 449 -23.70 14.40 8.88
CA ARG A 449 -23.62 15.55 9.79
C ARG A 449 -22.40 16.43 9.48
N ARG A 450 -21.25 15.81 9.20
CA ARG A 450 -20.03 16.54 8.84
C ARG A 450 -20.16 17.22 7.46
N ALA A 451 -20.81 16.56 6.51
CA ALA A 451 -21.11 17.11 5.19
C ALA A 451 -21.95 18.39 5.31
N MET A 452 -23.00 18.38 6.14
CA MET A 452 -23.83 19.57 6.39
C MET A 452 -22.99 20.73 6.96
N GLN A 453 -22.14 20.46 7.96
CA GLN A 453 -21.26 21.48 8.54
C GLN A 453 -20.30 22.09 7.51
N LEU A 454 -19.62 21.24 6.72
CA LEU A 454 -18.67 21.69 5.71
C LEU A 454 -19.34 22.42 4.55
N LEU A 455 -20.54 21.98 4.12
CA LEU A 455 -21.32 22.67 3.10
C LEU A 455 -21.78 24.05 3.58
N SER A 456 -22.18 24.20 4.85
CA SER A 456 -22.49 25.52 5.42
C SER A 456 -21.28 26.43 5.48
N GLN A 457 -20.10 25.92 5.84
CA GLN A 457 -18.84 26.68 5.83
C GLN A 457 -18.46 27.10 4.40
N PHE A 458 -18.61 26.19 3.44
CA PHE A 458 -18.34 26.42 2.03
C PHE A 458 -19.20 27.56 1.46
N THR A 459 -20.48 27.66 1.88
CA THR A 459 -21.36 28.77 1.48
C THR A 459 -21.08 30.06 2.25
N ALA A 460 -20.82 29.99 3.57
CA ALA A 460 -20.61 31.16 4.41
C ALA A 460 -19.36 31.98 4.05
N ASN A 461 -18.30 31.31 3.55
CA ASN A 461 -17.10 32.00 3.05
C ASN A 461 -17.38 32.93 1.84
N ARG A 462 -18.55 32.82 1.19
CA ARG A 462 -19.00 33.73 0.13
C ARG A 462 -19.79 34.92 0.70
N ASP A 463 -20.75 34.64 1.59
CA ASP A 463 -21.74 35.63 2.06
C ASP A 463 -21.11 36.74 2.93
N LEU A 464 -20.03 36.43 3.65
CA LEU A 464 -19.26 37.42 4.43
C LEU A 464 -18.66 38.56 3.60
N LYS A 465 -18.64 38.45 2.26
CA LYS A 465 -18.09 39.47 1.36
C LYS A 465 -19.07 40.02 0.33
N GLU A 466 -20.28 39.46 0.18
CA GLU A 466 -21.36 40.22 -0.48
C GLU A 466 -21.91 41.30 0.48
N ALA A 467 -21.65 41.16 1.79
CA ALA A 467 -22.01 42.11 2.83
C ALA A 467 -20.90 43.12 3.21
N MET A 468 -19.68 42.98 2.65
CA MET A 468 -18.55 43.93 2.80
C MET A 468 -18.23 44.55 1.45
#